data_AF-A0A840RKS0-F1
#
_entry.id   AF-A0A840RKS0-F1
#
_cell.length_a   1.000
_cell.length_b   1.000
_cell.length_c   1.000
_cell.angle_alpha   90.00
_cell.angle_beta   90.00
_cell.angle_gamma   90.00
#
_symmetry.space_group_name_H-M   'P 1'
#
loop_
_entity.id
_entity.type
_entity.pdbx_description
1 polymer ?
#
loop_
_entity_poly.entity_id
_entity_poly.type
_entity_poly.pdbx_seq_one_letter_code
_entity_poly.pdbx_strand_id
1 'polypeptide(L)' 'MQDIFIACVDGLKGFPEAIEMVYPRATIQLCIVHMVRNSLNFVGGKMRKEVAADLNRIYTATTVDEADIMRTELESK' A
#
# COMPACT_ATOMS: atom_id res chain seq x y z
N MET A 1 -25.45 -5.60 13.89
CA MET A 1 -24.03 -5.23 13.70
C MET A 1 -23.68 -5.52 12.25
N GLN A 2 -23.03 -4.59 11.55
CA GLN A 2 -22.57 -4.84 10.17
C GLN A 2 -21.16 -5.43 10.22
N ASP A 3 -20.88 -6.39 9.34
CA ASP A 3 -19.56 -6.98 9.19
C ASP A 3 -18.60 -6.04 8.44
N ILE A 4 -17.31 -6.18 8.73
CA ILE A 4 -16.23 -5.60 7.95
C ILE A 4 -15.57 -6.74 7.17
N PHE A 5 -15.48 -6.61 5.85
CA PHE A 5 -14.81 -7.59 4.99
C PHE A 5 -13.37 -7.22 4.65
N ILE A 6 -13.04 -5.92 4.60
CA ILE A 6 -11.68 -5.44 4.32
C ILE A 6 -11.37 -4.28 5.28
N ALA A 7 -10.23 -4.36 5.97
CA ALA A 7 -9.71 -3.29 6.81
C ALA A 7 -8.35 -2.82 6.28
N CYS A 8 -8.29 -1.59 5.79
CA CYS A 8 -7.04 -0.96 5.36
C CYS A 8 -6.38 -0.22 6.53
N VAL A 9 -5.22 -0.69 6.99
CA VAL A 9 -4.50 -0.14 8.15
C VAL A 9 -3.16 0.47 7.76
N ASP A 10 -2.60 1.30 8.61
CA ASP A 10 -1.32 2.01 8.41
C ASP A 10 -0.08 1.21 8.87
N GLY A 11 -0.28 0.02 9.45
CA GLY A 11 0.81 -0.83 9.96
C GLY A 11 1.11 -0.65 11.45
N LEU A 12 0.21 -0.01 12.22
CA LEU A 12 0.33 0.06 13.66
C LEU A 12 0.38 -1.33 14.30
N LYS A 13 1.42 -1.58 15.11
CA LYS A 13 1.61 -2.82 15.85
C LYS A 13 0.43 -3.07 16.79
N GLY A 14 -0.12 -4.28 16.79
CA GLY A 14 -1.24 -4.66 17.66
C GLY A 14 -2.62 -4.30 17.12
N PHE A 15 -2.69 -3.46 16.07
CA PHE A 15 -3.98 -3.03 15.51
C PHE A 15 -4.62 -4.12 14.61
N PRO A 16 -3.87 -4.82 13.73
CA PRO A 16 -4.41 -5.98 13.01
C PRO A 16 -5.02 -7.03 13.94
N GLU A 17 -4.34 -7.36 15.03
CA GLU A 17 -4.77 -8.37 16.00
C GLU A 17 -6.05 -7.93 16.73
N ALA A 18 -6.18 -6.64 17.02
CA ALA A 18 -7.40 -6.08 17.61
C ALA A 18 -8.60 -6.14 16.64
N ILE A 19 -8.37 -5.92 15.34
CA ILE A 19 -9.42 -6.01 14.32
C ILE A 19 -9.84 -7.47 14.12
N GLU A 20 -8.90 -8.41 14.02
CA GLU A 20 -9.20 -9.85 13.87
C GLU A 20 -10.02 -10.40 15.05
N MET A 21 -9.79 -9.89 16.25
CA MET A 21 -10.54 -10.29 17.45
C MET A 21 -12.03 -9.89 17.37
N VAL A 22 -12.34 -8.75 16.75
CA VAL A 22 -13.72 -8.23 16.63
C VAL A 22 -14.38 -8.64 15.32
N TYR A 23 -13.59 -8.75 14.25
CA TYR A 23 -14.02 -9.03 12.88
C TYR A 23 -13.16 -10.16 12.28
N PRO A 24 -13.35 -11.43 12.72
CA PRO A 24 -12.51 -12.56 12.31
C PRO A 24 -12.60 -12.92 10.82
N ARG A 25 -13.55 -12.32 10.08
CA ARG A 25 -13.71 -12.49 8.62
C ARG A 25 -13.17 -11.31 7.82
N ALA A 26 -12.62 -10.29 8.48
CA ALA A 26 -12.04 -9.15 7.78
C ALA A 26 -10.66 -9.52 7.23
N THR A 27 -10.44 -9.27 5.94
CA THR A 27 -9.09 -9.26 5.36
C THR A 27 -8.40 -7.98 5.78
N ILE A 28 -7.24 -8.09 6.42
CA ILE A 28 -6.43 -6.93 6.80
C ILE A 28 -5.40 -6.66 5.70
N GLN A 29 -5.36 -5.40 5.25
CA GLN A 29 -4.50 -4.94 4.17
C GLN A 29 -3.77 -3.67 4.62
N LEU A 30 -2.50 -3.51 4.25
CA LEU A 30 -1.82 -2.22 4.40
C LEU A 30 -2.42 -1.19 3.44
N CYS A 31 -2.73 -0.02 3.96
CA CYS A 31 -3.37 1.06 3.22
C CYS A 31 -2.39 1.65 2.20
N ILE A 32 -2.68 1.46 0.91
CA ILE A 32 -1.84 1.97 -0.18
C ILE A 32 -1.62 3.48 -0.11
N VAL A 33 -2.62 4.25 0.37
CA VAL A 33 -2.49 5.70 0.55
C VAL A 33 -1.41 6.05 1.59
N HIS A 34 -1.38 5.33 2.72
CA HIS A 34 -0.34 5.50 3.73
C HIS A 34 1.03 5.04 3.21
N MET A 35 1.08 3.91 2.49
CA MET A 35 2.31 3.41 1.88
C MET A 35 2.91 4.42 0.89
N VAL A 36 2.13 4.94 -0.06
CA VAL A 36 2.59 5.93 -1.04
C VAL A 36 3.03 7.23 -0.36
N ARG A 37 2.25 7.75 0.59
CA ARG A 37 2.63 8.96 1.34
C ARG A 37 3.93 8.77 2.09
N ASN A 38 4.11 7.62 2.74
CA ASN A 38 5.33 7.29 3.47
C ASN A 38 6.54 7.19 2.52
N SER A 39 6.42 6.48 1.39
CA SER A 39 7.50 6.36 0.40
C SER A 39 7.94 7.72 -0.15
N LEU A 40 7.00 8.63 -0.43
CA LEU A 40 7.32 9.96 -0.95
C LEU A 40 8.01 10.88 0.06
N ASN A 41 8.05 10.54 1.35
CA ASN A 41 8.81 11.33 2.35
C ASN A 41 10.32 11.22 2.14
N PHE A 42 10.79 10.17 1.48
CA PHE A 42 12.21 9.94 1.19
C PHE A 42 12.64 10.51 -0.19
N VAL A 43 11.70 11.11 -0.93
CA VAL A 43 11.94 11.59 -2.30
C VAL A 43 12.11 13.10 -2.30
N GLY A 44 13.18 13.58 -2.93
CA GLY A 44 13.42 15.01 -3.13
C GLY A 44 12.26 15.68 -3.90
N GLY A 45 11.88 16.90 -3.51
CA GLY A 45 10.67 17.56 -4.01
C GLY A 45 10.57 17.64 -5.54
N LYS A 46 11.70 17.77 -6.25
CA LYS A 46 11.74 17.78 -7.72
C LYS A 46 11.34 16.45 -8.36
N MET A 47 11.66 15.32 -7.72
CA MET A 47 11.38 13.96 -8.22
C MET A 47 10.04 13.42 -7.71
N ARG A 48 9.42 14.07 -6.72
CA ARG A 48 8.21 13.58 -6.05
C ARG A 48 7.06 13.27 -7.02
N LYS A 49 6.89 14.08 -8.07
CA LYS A 49 5.85 13.86 -9.10
C LYS A 49 6.14 12.63 -9.95
N GLU A 50 7.41 12.44 -10.34
CA GLU A 50 7.84 11.29 -11.14
C GLU A 50 7.69 9.99 -10.35
N VAL A 51 8.24 9.95 -9.13
CA VAL A 51 8.14 8.77 -8.26
C VAL A 51 6.68 8.44 -7.91
N ALA A 52 5.81 9.45 -7.73
CA ALA A 52 4.39 9.21 -7.53
C ALA A 52 3.71 8.56 -8.75
N ALA A 53 4.13 8.92 -9.96
CA ALA A 53 3.63 8.30 -11.19
C ALA A 53 4.13 6.85 -11.33
N ASP A 54 5.38 6.57 -10.99
CA ASP A 54 5.91 5.20 -11.00
C ASP A 54 5.22 4.32 -9.93
N LEU A 55 5.02 4.84 -8.72
CA LEU A 55 4.26 4.15 -7.67
C LEU A 55 2.82 3.86 -8.12
N ASN A 56 2.19 4.77 -8.87
CA ASN A 56 0.86 4.56 -9.44
C ASN A 56 0.82 3.36 -10.37
N ARG A 57 1.81 3.22 -11.25
CA ARG A 57 1.91 2.08 -12.17
C ARG A 57 1.90 0.75 -11.41
N ILE A 58 2.64 0.67 -10.30
CA ILE A 58 2.73 -0.55 -9.47
C ILE A 58 1.36 -0.98 -8.92
N TYR A 59 0.63 -0.08 -8.23
CA TYR A 59 -0.63 -0.47 -7.58
C TYR A 59 -1.86 -0.48 -8.51
N THR A 60 -1.71 -0.02 -9.77
CA THR A 60 -2.76 -0.07 -10.80
C THR A 60 -2.53 -1.15 -11.85
N ALA A 61 -1.44 -1.93 -11.73
CA ALA A 61 -1.16 -3.06 -12.59
C ALA A 61 -2.28 -4.10 -12.56
N THR A 62 -2.48 -4.82 -13.67
CA THR A 62 -3.59 -5.77 -13.82
C THR A 62 -3.28 -7.09 -13.13
N THR A 63 -2.00 -7.41 -12.98
CA THR A 63 -1.50 -8.64 -12.35
C THR A 63 -0.38 -8.34 -11.36
N VAL A 64 -0.15 -9.28 -10.45
CA VAL A 64 0.98 -9.20 -9.51
C VAL A 64 2.32 -9.22 -10.25
N ASP A 65 2.43 -10.02 -11.31
CA ASP A 65 3.66 -10.10 -12.11
C ASP A 65 3.98 -8.76 -12.81
N GLU A 66 2.97 -8.08 -13.36
CA GLU A 66 3.12 -6.74 -13.93
C GLU A 66 3.54 -5.72 -12.85
N ALA A 67 2.93 -5.79 -11.67
CA ALA A 67 3.28 -4.92 -10.54
C ALA A 67 4.74 -5.11 -10.11
N ASP A 68 5.22 -6.36 -10.08
CA ASP A 68 6.59 -6.72 -9.72
C ASP A 68 7.61 -6.25 -10.75
N ILE A 69 7.29 -6.31 -12.05
CA ILE A 69 8.11 -5.74 -13.12
C ILE A 69 8.24 -4.22 -12.91
N MET A 70 7.12 -3.52 -12.72
CA MET A 70 7.11 -2.06 -12.51
C MET A 70 7.82 -1.65 -11.22
N ARG A 71 7.75 -2.47 -10.16
CA ARG A 71 8.51 -2.27 -8.92
C ARG A 71 10.01 -2.35 -9.19
N THR A 72 10.45 -3.36 -9.93
CA THR A 72 11.86 -3.57 -10.28
C THR A 72 12.40 -2.44 -11.17
N GLU A 73 11.58 -1.93 -12.10
CA GLU A 73 11.91 -0.74 -12.90
C GLU A 73 12.14 0.50 -12.01
N LEU A 74 11.29 0.73 -11.00
CA LEU A 74 11.44 1.85 -10.07
C LEU A 74 12.68 1.71 -9.19
N GLU A 75 12.99 0.50 -8.70
CA GLU A 75 14.18 0.22 -7.87
C GLU A 75 15.50 0.44 -8.63
N SER A 76 15.47 0.37 -9.96
CA SER A 76 16.63 0.55 -10.82
C SER A 76 16.90 2.01 -11.22
N LYS A 77 16.06 2.96 -10.77
CA LYS A 77 16.21 4.40 -11.01
C LYS A 77 17.01 5.09 -9.90
#